data_AF-A0A9E5TMC1-F1
#
_entry.id   AF-A0A9E5TMC1-F1
#
_cell.length_a   1.000
_cell.length_b   1.000
_cell.length_c   1.000
_cell.angle_alpha   90.00
_cell.angle_beta   90.00
_cell.angle_gamma   90.00
#
_symmetry.space_group_name_H-M   'P 1'
#
loop_
_entity.id
_entity.type
_entity.pdbx_description
1 polymer ?
#
loop_
_entity_poly.entity_id
_entity_poly.type
_entity_poly.pdbx_seq_one_letter_code
_entity_poly.pdbx_strand_id
1 'polypeptide(L)'
;EDDTADWWVVDILHGWWDSREVALKIVRQCSKYPGVRLGIEQGMAFHAVQPYIDDYMREFNRYVTVEPLKHGGVNKHSRIEWALQGRSQRGKIHLLEGEWNDWFLDQCADFPDPLSHDDGIDAV
;
A
#
# COMPACT_ATOMS: atom_id res chain seq x y z
N GLU A 1 -24.52 -2.39 11.22
CA GLU A 1 -23.55 -2.68 12.30
C GLU A 1 -22.21 -2.10 11.90
N ASP A 2 -21.45 -1.65 12.89
CA ASP A 2 -20.28 -0.77 12.83
C ASP A 2 -19.26 -1.07 11.70
N ASP A 3 -19.19 -0.17 10.71
CA ASP A 3 -18.08 -0.08 9.73
C ASP A 3 -17.04 0.95 10.21
N THR A 4 -16.77 0.96 11.52
CA THR A 4 -16.03 2.00 12.25
C THR A 4 -14.70 1.51 12.82
N ALA A 5 -14.04 0.56 12.15
CA ALA A 5 -12.67 0.21 12.52
C ALA A 5 -11.76 1.43 12.25
N ASP A 6 -11.06 1.88 13.29
CA ASP A 6 -9.99 2.87 13.16
C ASP A 6 -8.80 2.23 12.42
N TRP A 7 -8.26 2.93 11.42
CA TRP A 7 -7.14 2.44 10.62
C TRP A 7 -5.84 3.03 11.13
N TRP A 8 -4.83 2.17 11.29
CA TRP A 8 -3.50 2.58 11.72
C TRP A 8 -2.52 2.30 10.59
N VAL A 9 -1.97 3.37 10.02
CA VAL A 9 -0.90 3.27 9.01
C VAL A 9 0.41 3.18 9.76
N VAL A 10 1.06 2.03 9.64
CA VAL A 10 2.27 1.70 10.41
C VAL A 10 3.53 2.19 9.71
N ASP A 11 3.61 1.99 8.40
CA ASP A 11 4.80 2.28 7.61
C ASP A 11 4.39 2.45 6.14
N ILE A 12 5.00 3.41 5.43
CA ILE A 12 4.87 3.57 3.99
C ILE A 12 6.26 3.54 3.37
N LEU A 13 6.50 2.56 2.50
CA LEU A 13 7.74 2.44 1.75
C LEU A 13 7.54 3.03 0.35
N HIS A 14 8.30 4.08 0.01
CA HIS A 14 8.37 4.65 -1.34
C HIS A 14 9.83 4.75 -1.84
N GLY A 15 10.04 4.60 -3.14
CA GLY A 15 11.35 4.75 -3.78
C GLY A 15 11.48 4.04 -5.13
N TRP A 16 12.63 4.22 -5.77
CA TRP A 16 12.98 3.56 -7.02
C TRP A 16 13.62 2.20 -6.76
N TRP A 17 12.92 1.12 -7.11
CA TRP A 17 13.36 -0.25 -6.90
C TRP A 17 13.12 -1.12 -8.13
N ASP A 18 13.98 -2.11 -8.31
CA ASP A 18 13.72 -3.17 -9.30
C ASP A 18 12.69 -4.20 -8.78
N SER A 19 12.19 -5.06 -9.68
CA SER A 19 11.16 -6.05 -9.30
C SER A 19 11.62 -7.06 -8.23
N ARG A 20 12.92 -7.32 -8.10
CA ARG A 20 13.47 -8.23 -7.08
C ARG A 20 13.54 -7.54 -5.73
N GLU A 21 14.00 -6.30 -5.70
CA GLU A 21 14.06 -5.46 -4.51
C GLU A 21 12.65 -5.22 -3.94
N VAL A 22 11.67 -4.96 -4.80
CA VAL A 22 10.25 -4.85 -4.42
C VAL A 22 9.78 -6.15 -3.76
N ALA A 23 9.98 -7.30 -4.41
CA ALA A 23 9.58 -8.60 -3.86
C ALA A 23 10.24 -8.88 -2.50
N LEU A 24 11.54 -8.59 -2.38
CA LEU A 24 12.28 -8.78 -1.13
C LEU A 24 11.74 -7.88 -0.01
N LYS A 25 11.45 -6.61 -0.30
CA LYS A 25 10.87 -5.66 0.66
C LYS A 25 9.49 -6.12 1.13
N ILE A 26 8.64 -6.57 0.20
CA ILE A 26 7.31 -7.13 0.52
C ILE A 26 7.44 -8.30 1.49
N VAL A 27 8.26 -9.32 1.16
CA VAL A 27 8.39 -10.52 1.99
C VAL A 27 9.01 -10.18 3.36
N ARG A 28 9.96 -9.25 3.42
CA ARG A 28 10.53 -8.76 4.68
C ARG A 28 9.47 -8.07 5.54
N GLN A 29 8.63 -7.20 4.96
CA GLN A 29 7.57 -6.54 5.73
C GLN A 29 6.52 -7.54 6.21
N CYS A 30 6.09 -8.48 5.37
CA CYS A 30 5.19 -9.56 5.80
C CYS A 30 5.82 -10.50 6.85
N SER A 31 7.14 -10.56 6.93
CA SER A 31 7.84 -11.31 7.98
C SER A 31 7.83 -10.59 9.32
N LYS A 32 7.89 -9.24 9.33
CA LYS A 32 7.79 -8.45 10.56
C LYS A 32 6.39 -8.53 11.19
N TYR A 33 5.35 -8.60 10.36
CA TYR A 33 3.95 -8.62 10.80
C TYR A 33 3.32 -9.99 10.51
N PRO A 34 3.36 -10.95 11.45
CA PRO A 34 2.79 -12.26 11.20
C PRO A 34 1.26 -12.21 11.10
N GLY A 35 0.70 -12.83 10.06
CA GLY A 35 -0.75 -12.91 9.85
C GLY A 35 -1.34 -11.81 8.95
N VAL A 36 -0.50 -10.98 8.32
CA VAL A 36 -0.98 -10.00 7.34
C VAL A 36 -1.44 -10.67 6.04
N ARG A 37 -2.45 -10.06 5.41
CA ARG A 37 -2.83 -10.36 4.02
C ARG A 37 -2.15 -9.37 3.10
N LEU A 38 -1.65 -9.86 1.97
CA LEU A 38 -0.97 -9.02 0.99
C LEU A 38 -1.92 -8.79 -0.19
N GLY A 39 -2.44 -7.57 -0.34
CA GLY A 39 -3.17 -7.16 -1.53
C GLY A 39 -2.22 -6.53 -2.54
N ILE A 40 -2.23 -7.00 -3.79
CA ILE A 40 -1.50 -6.35 -4.89
C ILE A 40 -2.45 -6.12 -6.05
N GLU A 41 -2.46 -4.91 -6.61
CA GLU A 41 -3.26 -4.61 -7.80
C GLU A 41 -2.84 -5.49 -8.99
N GLN A 42 -3.82 -6.11 -9.63
CA GLN A 42 -3.57 -6.95 -10.78
C GLN A 42 -3.11 -6.10 -11.97
N GLY A 43 -1.91 -6.40 -12.49
CA GLY A 43 -1.34 -5.67 -13.63
C GLY A 43 0.03 -6.20 -14.04
N MET A 44 0.70 -5.47 -14.94
CA MET A 44 2.03 -5.86 -15.43
C MET A 44 3.07 -5.90 -14.30
N ALA A 45 3.03 -4.95 -13.37
CA ALA A 45 3.94 -4.91 -12.22
C ALA A 45 3.76 -6.14 -11.31
N PHE A 46 2.52 -6.54 -11.04
CA PHE A 46 2.22 -7.77 -10.29
C PHE A 46 2.84 -9.01 -10.95
N HIS A 47 2.64 -9.18 -12.26
CA HIS A 47 3.20 -10.32 -12.98
C HIS A 47 4.74 -10.32 -13.03
N ALA A 48 5.38 -9.15 -12.99
CA ALA A 48 6.83 -9.04 -12.94
C ALA A 48 7.41 -9.39 -11.55
N VAL A 49 6.66 -9.13 -10.48
CA VAL A 49 7.13 -9.27 -9.09
C VAL A 49 6.77 -10.65 -8.50
N GLN A 50 5.63 -11.24 -8.90
CA GLN A 50 5.11 -12.49 -8.34
C GLN A 50 6.12 -13.66 -8.31
N PRO A 51 6.89 -13.96 -9.37
CA PRO A 51 7.84 -15.08 -9.34
C PRO A 51 8.92 -14.91 -8.26
N TYR A 52 9.39 -13.67 -8.06
CA TYR A 52 10.39 -13.35 -7.05
C TYR A 52 9.82 -13.43 -5.63
N ILE A 53 8.56 -13.04 -5.45
CA ILE A 53 7.86 -13.22 -4.17
C ILE A 53 7.84 -14.71 -3.82
N ASP A 54 7.42 -15.57 -4.75
CA ASP A 54 7.34 -17.01 -4.50
C ASP A 54 8.71 -17.61 -4.16
N ASP A 55 9.77 -17.15 -4.82
CA ASP A 55 11.15 -17.58 -4.53
C ASP A 55 11.60 -17.15 -3.12
N TYR A 56 11.38 -15.89 -2.74
CA TYR A 56 11.73 -15.39 -1.42
C TYR A 56 10.87 -16.02 -0.31
N MET A 57 9.60 -16.33 -0.56
CA MET A 57 8.77 -17.07 0.39
C MET A 57 9.35 -18.45 0.69
N ARG A 58 9.87 -19.15 -0.32
CA ARG A 58 10.56 -20.44 -0.15
C ARG A 58 11.89 -20.27 0.59
N GLU A 59 12.69 -19.26 0.22
CA GLU A 59 13.99 -19.00 0.83
C GLU A 59 13.86 -18.68 2.33
N PHE A 60 12.93 -17.81 2.71
CA PHE A 60 12.72 -17.41 4.11
C PHE A 60 11.75 -18.32 4.87
N ASN A 61 11.23 -19.38 4.24
CA ASN A 61 10.21 -20.28 4.78
C ASN A 61 9.01 -19.52 5.38
N ARG A 62 8.57 -18.47 4.68
CA ARG A 62 7.49 -17.58 5.13
C ARG A 62 6.49 -17.40 4.01
N TYR A 63 5.31 -17.98 4.21
CA TYR A 63 4.23 -17.92 3.23
C TYR A 63 3.21 -16.86 3.61
N VAL A 64 2.81 -16.06 2.62
CA VAL A 64 1.80 -15.01 2.76
C VAL A 64 0.74 -15.26 1.71
N THR A 65 -0.53 -15.04 2.05
CA THR A 65 -1.61 -15.10 1.07
C THR A 65 -1.61 -13.81 0.25
N VAL A 66 -1.30 -13.95 -1.04
CA VAL A 66 -1.35 -12.85 -2.01
C VAL A 66 -2.73 -12.81 -2.64
N GLU A 67 -3.46 -11.73 -2.42
CA GLU A 67 -4.80 -11.49 -2.96
C GLU A 67 -4.71 -10.47 -4.11
N PRO A 68 -4.92 -10.89 -5.37
CA PRO A 68 -4.90 -9.96 -6.49
C PRO A 68 -6.15 -9.06 -6.46
N LEU A 69 -5.93 -7.74 -6.38
CA LEU A 69 -6.98 -6.74 -6.38
C LEU A 69 -7.32 -6.36 -7.83
N LYS A 70 -8.55 -6.64 -8.26
CA LYS A 70 -9.02 -6.30 -9.61
C LYS A 70 -9.37 -4.83 -9.73
N HIS A 71 -8.80 -4.14 -10.72
CA HIS A 71 -9.20 -2.79 -11.08
C HIS A 71 -10.57 -2.82 -11.77
N GLY A 72 -11.66 -2.57 -11.03
CA GLY A 72 -13.04 -2.59 -11.54
C GLY A 72 -13.42 -1.47 -12.52
N GLY A 73 -12.46 -0.87 -13.26
CA GLY A 73 -12.71 0.18 -14.24
C GLY A 73 -13.15 1.54 -13.67
N VAL A 74 -13.12 1.70 -12.35
CA VAL A 74 -13.41 2.97 -11.66
C VAL A 74 -12.08 3.66 -11.35
N ASN A 75 -11.89 4.86 -11.90
CA ASN A 75 -10.71 5.71 -11.75
C ASN A 75 -10.14 5.61 -10.32
N LYS A 76 -8.86 5.25 -10.23
CA LYS A 76 -8.10 5.07 -8.98
C LYS A 76 -8.34 6.22 -8.00
N HIS A 77 -8.20 7.44 -8.52
CA HIS A 77 -8.42 8.70 -7.83
C HIS A 77 -9.77 8.78 -7.10
N SER A 78 -10.88 8.49 -7.79
CA SER A 78 -12.23 8.65 -7.22
C SER A 78 -12.53 7.66 -6.09
N ARG A 79 -11.85 6.51 -6.05
CA ARG A 79 -12.06 5.48 -5.03
C ARG A 79 -11.28 5.77 -3.76
N ILE A 80 -10.04 6.22 -3.90
CA ILE A 80 -9.19 6.62 -2.79
C ILE A 80 -9.71 7.92 -2.18
N GLU A 81 -10.06 8.91 -3.00
CA GLU A 81 -10.66 10.17 -2.53
C GLU A 81 -11.93 9.91 -1.70
N TRP A 82 -12.87 9.09 -2.18
CA TRP A 82 -14.12 8.84 -1.43
C TRP A 82 -13.93 8.02 -0.15
N ALA A 83 -13.03 7.03 -0.14
CA ALA A 83 -12.82 6.16 1.02
C ALA A 83 -11.88 6.79 2.06
N LEU A 84 -10.80 7.43 1.62
CA LEU A 84 -9.75 7.99 2.46
C LEU A 84 -10.17 9.36 3.00
N GLN A 85 -10.73 10.24 2.18
CA GLN A 85 -11.13 11.59 2.61
C GLN A 85 -12.30 11.54 3.62
N GLY A 86 -13.30 10.69 3.37
CA GLY A 86 -14.45 10.54 4.27
C GLY A 86 -14.10 9.93 5.64
N ARG A 87 -13.07 9.08 5.70
CA ARG A 87 -12.56 8.48 6.94
C ARG A 87 -11.56 9.39 7.65
N SER A 88 -10.67 10.04 6.90
CA SER A 88 -9.71 11.03 7.41
C SER A 88 -10.42 12.23 8.06
N GLN A 89 -11.45 12.79 7.41
CA GLN A 89 -12.25 13.91 7.96
C GLN A 89 -12.97 13.57 9.27
N ARG A 90 -13.17 12.28 9.56
CA ARG A 90 -13.78 11.80 10.82
C ARG A 90 -12.74 11.40 11.87
N GLY A 91 -11.46 11.62 11.61
CA GLY A 91 -10.35 11.27 12.51
C GLY A 91 -10.15 9.76 12.66
N LYS A 92 -10.55 8.96 11.65
CA LYS A 92 -10.54 7.50 11.68
C LYS A 92 -9.29 6.85 11.10
N ILE A 93 -8.34 7.66 10.63
CA ILE A 93 -7.03 7.22 10.13
C ILE A 93 -5.97 7.83 11.06
N HIS A 94 -5.18 6.96 11.67
CA HIS A 94 -4.07 7.32 12.54
C HIS A 94 -2.76 6.95 11.85
N LEU A 95 -1.92 7.95 11.61
CA LEU A 95 -0.57 7.73 11.09
C LEU A 95 0.37 7.57 12.28
N LEU A 96 1.11 6.45 12.33
CA LEU A 96 2.23 6.33 13.26
C LEU A 96 3.35 7.27 12.81
N GLU A 97 4.14 7.78 13.76
CA GLU A 97 5.26 8.67 13.47
C GLU A 97 6.41 7.91 12.82
N GLY A 98 6.92 8.42 11.70
CA GLY A 98 8.01 7.86 10.94
C GLY A 98 8.55 8.86 9.91
N GLU A 99 9.70 8.52 9.30
CA GLU A 99 10.34 9.35 8.27
C GLU A 99 9.46 9.52 7.01
N TRP A 100 8.47 8.65 6.84
CA TRP A 100 7.52 8.69 5.74
C TRP A 100 6.38 9.71 5.94
N ASN A 101 6.21 10.27 7.14
CA ASN A 101 5.07 11.14 7.43
C ASN A 101 5.15 12.46 6.68
N ASP A 102 6.31 13.11 6.65
CA ASP A 102 6.46 14.44 6.05
C ASP A 102 6.15 14.43 4.55
N TRP A 103 6.76 13.51 3.78
CA TRP A 103 6.49 13.42 2.34
C TRP A 103 5.04 12.99 2.04
N PHE A 104 4.47 12.09 2.83
CA PHE A 104 3.11 11.60 2.63
C PHE A 104 2.08 12.70 2.93
N LEU A 105 2.32 13.50 3.98
CA LEU A 105 1.49 14.64 4.33
C LEU A 105 1.60 15.78 3.30
N ASP A 106 2.80 16.04 2.77
CA ASP A 106 3.00 17.00 1.69
C ASP A 106 2.22 16.58 0.43
N GLN A 107 2.27 15.29 0.04
CA GLN A 107 1.47 14.79 -1.09
C GLN A 107 -0.04 14.89 -0.83
N CYS A 108 -0.47 14.59 0.39
CA CYS A 108 -1.88 14.76 0.79
C CYS A 108 -2.32 16.23 0.75
N ALA A 109 -1.43 17.18 1.02
CA ALA A 109 -1.72 18.61 0.96
C ALA A 109 -1.78 19.15 -0.49
N ASP A 110 -0.99 18.57 -1.39
CA ASP A 110 -0.93 18.95 -2.81
C ASP A 110 -2.07 18.33 -3.65
N PHE A 111 -2.82 17.36 -3.10
CA PHE A 111 -4.01 16.81 -3.75
C PHE A 111 -5.14 17.87 -3.83
N PRO A 112 -5.81 18.08 -5.00
CA PRO A 112 -5.89 17.22 -6.17
C PRO A 112 -5.11 17.75 -7.38
N ASP A 113 -3.98 18.43 -7.19
CA ASP A 113 -3.23 18.98 -8.32
C ASP A 113 -2.67 17.83 -9.19
N PRO A 114 -3.10 17.70 -10.46
CA PRO A 114 -2.73 16.59 -11.34
C PRO A 114 -1.25 16.61 -11.78
N LEU A 115 -0.47 17.60 -11.36
CA LEU A 115 0.98 17.66 -11.58
C LEU A 115 1.80 17.09 -10.41
N SER A 116 1.14 16.75 -9.29
CA SER A 116 1.76 16.20 -8.09
C SER A 116 2.03 14.70 -8.24
N HIS A 117 3.08 14.19 -7.58
CA HIS A 117 3.28 12.75 -7.47
C HIS A 117 2.22 12.14 -6.54
N ASP A 118 1.35 11.27 -7.05
CA ASP A 118 0.22 10.66 -6.31
C ASP A 118 0.58 9.32 -5.61
N ASP A 119 1.81 8.83 -5.77
CA ASP A 119 2.21 7.47 -5.41
C ASP A 119 2.06 7.14 -3.91
N GLY A 120 2.12 8.13 -3.02
CA GLY A 120 1.94 7.95 -1.57
C GLY A 120 0.48 7.76 -1.19
N ILE A 121 -0.41 8.57 -1.76
CA ILE A 121 -1.86 8.47 -1.52
C ILE A 121 -2.39 7.13 -2.07
N ASP A 122 -1.84 6.65 -3.18
CA ASP A 122 -2.15 5.33 -3.77
C ASP A 122 -1.80 4.14 -2.86
N ALA A 123 -0.92 4.32 -1.86
CA ALA A 123 -0.41 3.23 -1.02
C ALA A 123 -1.25 2.94 0.25
N VAL A 124 -2.22 3.81 0.60
CA VAL A 124 -3.02 3.73 1.84
C VAL A 124 -4.46 3.32 1.56
#